data_AF-A0A2K9CKU2-F1
#
_entry.id   AF-A0A2K9CKU2-F1
#
_cell.length_a   1.000
_cell.length_b   1.000
_cell.length_c   1.000
_cell.angle_alpha   90.00
_cell.angle_beta   90.00
_cell.angle_gamma   90.00
#
_symmetry.space_group_name_H-M   'P 1'
#
loop_
_entity.id
_entity.type
_entity.pdbx_description
1 polymer ?
#
loop_
_entity_poly.entity_id
_entity_poly.type
_entity_poly.pdbx_seq_one_letter_code
_entity_poly.pdbx_strand_id
1 'polypeptide(L)'
;MTHDLDSWTTVGTETCHDLYRIKPGVHVERAFQELSALLSMVRHLTQQADRNDDPVALEAARYLSALARALGTDIESGKALRDAIQ
;
A
#
# COMPACT_ATOMS: atom_id res chain seq x y z
N MET A 1 -25.07 16.25 7.72
CA MET A 1 -25.45 16.37 6.30
C MET A 1 -24.95 15.11 5.60
N THR A 2 -25.63 13.98 5.80
CA THR A 2 -25.03 12.64 5.58
C THR A 2 -25.92 11.71 4.75
N HIS A 3 -26.85 12.25 3.96
CA HIS A 3 -27.83 11.47 3.19
C HIS A 3 -27.61 11.52 1.67
N ASP A 4 -26.49 12.07 1.19
CA ASP A 4 -26.26 12.28 -0.27
C ASP A 4 -25.07 11.49 -0.84
N LEU A 5 -24.36 10.70 -0.01
CA LEU A 5 -23.24 9.87 -0.47
C LEU A 5 -23.69 8.51 -1.03
N ASP A 6 -24.88 8.03 -0.67
CA ASP A 6 -25.40 6.72 -1.10
C ASP A 6 -25.79 6.70 -2.59
N SER A 7 -25.88 7.85 -3.24
CA SER A 7 -26.30 7.99 -4.64
C SER A 7 -25.14 8.10 -5.64
N TRP A 8 -23.89 8.25 -5.17
CA TRP A 8 -22.74 8.54 -6.02
C TRP A 8 -21.77 7.35 -6.08
N THR A 9 -21.26 7.05 -7.26
CA THR A 9 -20.26 6.00 -7.50
C THR A 9 -18.99 6.59 -8.10
N THR A 10 -17.84 6.01 -7.78
CA THR A 10 -16.59 6.35 -8.46
C THR A 10 -16.65 5.92 -9.94
N VAL A 11 -16.08 6.74 -10.83
CA VAL A 11 -16.09 6.48 -12.29
C VAL A 11 -14.95 5.52 -12.71
N GLY A 12 -13.97 5.28 -11.84
CA GLY A 12 -12.91 4.28 -12.05
C GLY A 12 -11.92 4.60 -13.18
N THR A 13 -11.94 5.82 -13.73
CA THR A 13 -11.05 6.29 -14.81
C THR A 13 -9.67 6.69 -14.33
N GLU A 14 -9.56 7.14 -13.08
CA GLU A 14 -8.28 7.48 -12.47
C GLU A 14 -7.49 6.21 -12.18
N THR A 15 -6.35 6.03 -12.85
CA THR A 15 -5.30 5.15 -12.37
C THR A 15 -4.69 5.80 -11.15
N CYS A 16 -5.15 5.42 -9.96
CA CYS A 16 -4.63 5.84 -8.65
C CYS A 16 -3.23 6.45 -8.76
N HIS A 17 -3.14 7.78 -8.66
CA HIS A 17 -1.86 8.47 -8.59
C HIS A 17 -1.21 8.02 -7.28
N ASP A 18 -0.21 7.14 -7.39
CA ASP A 18 0.72 6.72 -6.34
C ASP A 18 0.13 6.00 -5.09
N LEU A 19 -1.12 5.51 -5.15
CA LEU A 19 -1.63 4.50 -4.21
C LEU A 19 -1.92 3.18 -4.93
N TYR A 20 -0.90 2.32 -4.92
CA TYR A 20 -0.94 0.86 -5.03
C TYR A 20 -1.89 0.26 -6.06
N ARG A 21 -1.53 0.40 -7.34
CA ARG A 21 -1.92 -0.61 -8.32
C ARG A 21 -0.74 -1.54 -8.58
N ILE A 22 -0.87 -2.78 -8.11
CA ILE A 22 -0.04 -3.88 -8.57
C ILE A 22 -0.39 -4.10 -10.05
N LYS A 23 0.52 -3.70 -10.94
CA LYS A 23 0.39 -3.88 -12.39
C LYS A 23 1.49 -4.83 -12.88
N PRO A 24 1.19 -5.74 -13.81
CA PRO A 24 2.24 -6.49 -14.49
C PRO A 24 3.18 -5.54 -15.24
N GLY A 25 4.46 -5.91 -15.33
CA GLY A 25 5.48 -5.15 -16.07
C GLY A 25 6.17 -4.02 -15.30
N VAL A 26 5.89 -3.85 -14.00
CA VAL A 26 6.68 -2.94 -13.15
C VAL A 26 8.04 -3.56 -12.85
N HIS A 27 9.12 -2.80 -13.03
CA HIS A 27 10.45 -3.25 -12.66
C HIS A 27 10.54 -3.48 -11.15
N VAL A 28 11.08 -4.64 -10.76
CA VAL A 28 11.18 -5.06 -9.36
C VAL A 28 11.92 -4.06 -8.47
N GLU A 29 12.94 -3.37 -9.00
CA GLU A 29 13.66 -2.31 -8.30
C GLU A 29 12.73 -1.16 -7.88
N ARG A 30 11.87 -0.71 -8.80
CA ARG A 30 10.88 0.33 -8.51
C ARG A 30 9.90 -0.15 -7.44
N ALA A 31 9.42 -1.38 -7.54
CA ALA A 31 8.52 -1.96 -6.54
C ALA A 31 9.16 -2.02 -5.14
N PHE A 32 10.45 -2.36 -5.05
CA PHE A 32 11.20 -2.36 -3.79
C PHE A 32 11.40 -0.96 -3.21
N GLN A 33 11.64 0.05 -4.03
CA GLN A 33 11.76 1.44 -3.59
C GLN A 33 10.46 1.92 -2.95
N GLU A 34 9.32 1.66 -3.60
CA GLU A 34 8.00 2.02 -3.06
C GLU A 34 7.67 1.25 -1.78
N LEU A 35 7.97 -0.06 -1.73
CA LEU A 35 7.83 -0.86 -0.51
C LEU A 35 8.65 -0.27 0.65
N SER A 36 9.88 0.15 0.37
CA SER A 36 10.77 0.74 1.37
C SER A 36 10.25 2.08 1.88
N ALA A 37 9.73 2.93 0.99
CA ALA A 37 9.09 4.18 1.35
C ALA A 37 7.87 3.95 2.26
N LEU A 38 7.00 3.00 1.89
CA LEU A 38 5.82 2.64 2.68
C LEU A 38 6.20 2.12 4.07
N LEU A 39 7.18 1.22 4.18
CA LEU A 39 7.67 0.71 5.46
C LEU A 39 8.27 1.82 6.34
N SER A 40 8.85 2.86 5.71
CA SER A 40 9.30 4.05 6.43
C SER A 40 8.14 4.85 7.02
N MET A 41 7.04 5.00 6.29
CA MET A 41 5.82 5.67 6.78
C MET A 41 5.19 4.88 7.93
N VAL A 42 5.05 3.56 7.77
CA VAL A 42 4.55 2.67 8.84
C VAL A 42 5.36 2.86 10.12
N ARG A 43 6.68 2.78 10.03
CA ARG A 43 7.57 2.98 11.18
C ARG A 43 7.37 4.36 11.83
N HIS A 44 7.26 5.41 11.03
CA HIS A 44 7.04 6.75 11.55
C HIS A 44 5.71 6.86 12.31
N LEU A 45 4.62 6.36 11.72
CA LEU A 45 3.29 6.40 12.31
C LEU A 45 3.21 5.58 13.60
N THR A 46 3.80 4.38 13.64
CA THR A 46 3.88 3.59 14.87
C THR A 46 4.60 4.36 15.99
N GLN A 47 5.74 4.99 15.67
CA GLN A 47 6.46 5.80 16.66
C GLN A 47 5.67 7.03 17.13
N GLN A 48 4.83 7.63 16.29
CA GLN A 48 3.96 8.75 16.70
C GLN A 48 2.80 8.26 17.55
N ALA A 49 2.19 7.13 17.19
CA ALA A 49 1.13 6.49 17.96
C ALA A 49 1.59 6.19 19.38
N ASP A 50 2.76 5.54 19.53
CA ASP A 50 3.32 5.19 20.84
C ASP A 50 3.65 6.43 21.68
N ARG A 51 4.18 7.49 21.05
CA ARG A 51 4.61 8.71 21.76
C ARG A 51 3.45 9.59 22.19
N ASN A 52 2.37 9.61 21.43
CA ASN A 52 1.28 10.58 21.61
C ASN A 52 -0.05 9.93 22.05
N ASP A 53 -0.06 8.62 22.30
CA ASP A 53 -1.28 7.83 22.53
C ASP A 53 -2.32 8.09 21.43
N ASP A 54 -1.86 8.07 20.17
CA ASP A 54 -2.66 8.42 19.00
C ASP A 54 -3.21 7.15 18.30
N PRO A 55 -4.47 6.76 18.57
CA PRO A 55 -5.07 5.57 17.98
C PRO A 55 -5.29 5.72 16.47
N VAL A 56 -5.40 6.93 15.94
CA VAL A 56 -5.57 7.17 14.50
C VAL A 56 -4.26 6.90 13.76
N ALA A 57 -3.13 7.36 14.31
CA ALA A 57 -1.81 7.04 13.78
C ALA A 57 -1.54 5.52 13.81
N LEU A 58 -1.94 4.85 14.89
CA LEU A 58 -1.81 3.39 15.01
C LEU A 58 -2.63 2.66 13.95
N GLU A 59 -3.89 3.05 13.78
CA GLU A 59 -4.79 2.42 12.81
C GLU A 59 -4.33 2.69 11.36
N ALA A 60 -3.82 3.89 11.06
CA ALA A 60 -3.19 4.20 9.78
C ALA A 60 -1.97 3.30 9.52
N ALA A 61 -1.09 3.13 10.52
CA ALA A 61 0.06 2.23 10.42
C ALA A 61 -0.37 0.79 10.14
N ARG A 62 -1.49 0.33 10.71
CA ARG A 62 -2.07 -1.00 10.47
C ARG A 62 -2.50 -1.20 9.01
N TYR A 63 -3.26 -0.26 8.45
CA TYR A 63 -3.69 -0.33 7.04
C TYR A 63 -2.49 -0.30 6.08
N LEU A 64 -1.54 0.61 6.31
CA LEU A 64 -0.34 0.72 5.49
C LEU A 64 0.56 -0.52 5.61
N SER A 65 0.61 -1.18 6.77
CA SER A 65 1.33 -2.44 6.95
C SER A 65 0.72 -3.57 6.12
N ALA A 66 -0.62 -3.67 6.09
CA ALA A 66 -1.32 -4.66 5.27
C ALA A 66 -0.98 -4.48 3.77
N LEU A 67 -0.85 -3.23 3.35
CA LEU A 67 -0.49 -2.87 1.99
C LEU A 67 0.97 -3.18 1.64
N ALA A 68 1.89 -2.93 2.58
CA ALA A 68 3.31 -3.29 2.43
C ALA A 68 3.46 -4.80 2.26
N ARG A 69 2.69 -5.57 3.04
CA ARG A 69 2.67 -7.02 2.93
C ARG A 69 2.14 -7.48 1.57
N ALA A 70 1.04 -6.92 1.10
CA ALA A 70 0.48 -7.26 -0.21
C ALA A 70 1.48 -6.99 -1.35
N LEU A 71 2.17 -5.85 -1.30
CA LEU A 71 3.21 -5.51 -2.28
C LEU A 71 4.42 -6.46 -2.20
N GLY A 72 4.89 -6.78 -1.00
CA GLY A 72 5.97 -7.75 -0.79
C GLY A 72 5.63 -9.14 -1.35
N THR A 73 4.44 -9.65 -1.05
CA THR A 73 3.95 -10.93 -1.57
C THR A 73 3.85 -10.95 -3.10
N ASP A 74 3.46 -9.84 -3.72
CA ASP A 74 3.40 -9.77 -5.18
C ASP A 74 4.79 -9.76 -5.82
N ILE A 75 5.75 -9.03 -5.24
CA ILE A 75 7.16 -9.07 -5.67
C ILE A 75 7.71 -10.49 -5.59
N GLU A 76 7.45 -11.21 -4.49
CA GLU A 76 7.84 -12.60 -4.32
C GLU A 76 7.20 -13.52 -5.36
N SER A 77 5.90 -13.30 -5.65
CA SER A 77 5.16 -14.06 -6.66
C SER A 77 5.71 -13.84 -8.07
N GLY A 78 6.04 -12.59 -8.42
CA GLY A 78 6.68 -12.25 -9.69
C GLY A 78 8.07 -12.86 -9.84
N LYS A 79 8.86 -12.92 -8.76
CA LYS A 79 10.15 -13.63 -8.73
C LYS A 79 9.97 -15.12 -8.96
N ALA A 80 9.05 -15.76 -8.24
CA ALA A 80 8.78 -17.19 -8.38
C ALA A 80 8.33 -17.57 -9.80
N LEU A 81 7.48 -16.73 -10.43
CA LEU A 81 7.05 -16.92 -11.81
C LEU A 81 8.22 -16.86 -12.80
N ARG A 82 9.12 -15.87 -12.65
CA ARG A 82 10.32 -15.77 -13.49
C ARG A 82 11.19 -17.02 -13.35
N ASP A 83 11.46 -17.43 -12.11
CA ASP A 83 12.34 -18.58 -11.83
C ASP A 83 11.75 -19.92 -12.33
N ALA A 84 10.42 -20.02 -12.51
CA ALA A 84 9.75 -21.20 -13.07
C ALA A 84 9.73 -21.26 -14.61
N ILE A 85 9.94 -20.14 -15.28
CA ILE A 85 9.92 -20.02 -16.75
C ILE A 85 11.35 -20.12 -17.34
N GLN A 86 12.37 -20.07 -16.48
CA GLN A 86 13.79 -20.08 -16.82
C GLN A 86 14.41 -21.46 -16.59
#